data_AF-N1VBU6-F1
#
_entry.id   AF-N1VBU6-F1
#
_cell.length_a   1.000
_cell.length_b   1.000
_cell.length_c   1.000
_cell.angle_alpha   90.00
_cell.angle_beta   90.00
_cell.angle_gamma   90.00
#
_symmetry.space_group_name_H-M   'P 1'
#
loop_
_entity.id
_entity.type
_entity.pdbx_description
1 polymer ?
#
loop_
_entity_poly.entity_id
_entity_poly.type
_entity_poly.pdbx_seq_one_letter_code
_entity_poly.pdbx_strand_id
1 'polypeptide(L)' 'MKPEVGAKATVEVLGQSVIGEVVRVSETSVWIRLHHPSGTTPTFRYTRRTNGEYRKAGAGQYAAPVLFH' A
#
# COMPACT_ATOMS: atom_id res chain seq x y z
N MET A 1 -4.71 13.31 3.22
CA MET A 1 -5.83 12.42 3.62
C MET A 1 -5.31 11.39 4.62
N LYS A 2 -6.10 10.99 5.62
CA LYS A 2 -5.75 9.84 6.48
C LYS A 2 -6.28 8.57 5.79
N PRO A 3 -5.52 7.47 5.72
CA PRO A 3 -6.00 6.23 5.15
C PRO A 3 -7.07 5.60 6.05
N GLU A 4 -8.13 5.06 5.42
CA GLU A 4 -9.26 4.41 6.06
C GLU A 4 -9.49 3.03 5.44
N VAL A 5 -10.07 2.09 6.19
CA VAL A 5 -10.40 0.75 5.66
C VAL A 5 -11.43 0.90 4.54
N GLY A 6 -11.20 0.21 3.42
CA GLY A 6 -11.99 0.31 2.19
C GLY A 6 -11.52 1.42 1.24
N ALA A 7 -10.61 2.30 1.65
CA ALA A 7 -10.04 3.30 0.76
C ALA A 7 -9.21 2.64 -0.35
N LYS A 8 -9.30 3.19 -1.56
CA LYS A 8 -8.46 2.77 -2.68
C LYS A 8 -7.10 3.44 -2.57
N ALA A 9 -6.06 2.69 -2.92
CA ALA A 9 -4.69 3.18 -2.93
C ALA A 9 -4.03 2.77 -4.25
N THR A 10 -3.26 3.69 -4.83
CA THR A 10 -2.40 3.37 -5.97
C THR A 10 -1.02 3.02 -5.45
N VAL A 11 -0.55 1.84 -5.84
CA VAL A 11 0.76 1.31 -5.45
C VAL A 11 1.57 1.06 -6.70
N GLU A 12 2.79 1.56 -6.76
CA GLU A 12 3.72 1.15 -7.83
C GLU A 12 4.36 -0.20 -7.51
N VAL A 13 4.30 -1.13 -8.45
CA VAL A 13 4.91 -2.45 -8.37
C VAL A 13 5.67 -2.69 -9.66
N LEU A 14 6.99 -2.86 -9.58
CA LEU A 14 7.84 -3.09 -10.76
C LEU A 14 7.68 -2.03 -11.88
N GLY A 15 7.41 -0.77 -11.51
CA GLY A 15 7.18 0.33 -12.47
C GLY A 15 5.76 0.38 -13.06
N GLN A 16 4.85 -0.47 -12.58
CA GLN A 16 3.43 -0.45 -12.96
C GLN A 16 2.56 0.05 -11.81
N SER A 17 1.59 0.90 -12.11
CA SER A 17 0.59 1.32 -11.12
C SER A 17 -0.46 0.23 -10.95
N VAL A 18 -0.63 -0.25 -9.71
CA VAL A 18 -1.62 -1.27 -9.33
C VAL A 18 -2.58 -0.67 -8.33
N ILE A 19 -3.88 -0.95 -8.49
CA ILE A 19 -4.90 -0.54 -7.54
C ILE A 19 -4.96 -1.56 -6.40
N GLY A 20 -4.89 -1.05 -5.18
CA GLY A 20 -5.11 -1.79 -3.96
C GLY A 20 -6.22 -1.19 -3.11
N GLU A 21 -6.61 -1.94 -2.08
CA GLU A 21 -7.61 -1.57 -1.09
C GLU A 21 -6.99 -1.65 0.30
N VAL A 22 -7.20 -0.63 1.13
CA VAL A 22 -6.78 -0.64 2.53
C VAL A 22 -7.67 -1.60 3.32
N VAL A 23 -7.09 -2.66 3.87
CA VAL A 23 -7.81 -3.69 4.64
C VAL A 23 -7.62 -3.56 6.15
N ARG A 24 -6.60 -2.80 6.58
CA ARG A 24 -6.34 -2.51 8.00
C ARG A 24 -5.57 -1.20 8.13
N VAL A 25 -5.89 -0.45 9.17
CA VAL A 25 -5.18 0.77 9.57
C VAL A 25 -4.77 0.65 11.04
N SER A 26 -3.58 1.12 11.37
CA SER A 26 -3.12 1.41 12.72
C SER A 26 -2.54 2.82 12.75
N GLU A 27 -2.15 3.29 13.93
CA GLU A 27 -1.59 4.63 14.13
C GLU A 27 -0.39 4.94 13.22
N THR A 28 0.45 3.93 12.97
CA THR A 28 1.70 4.07 12.20
C THR A 28 1.78 3.16 10.98
N SER A 29 0.76 2.36 10.70
CA SER A 29 0.82 1.39 9.59
C SER A 29 -0.52 1.22 8.88
N VAL A 30 -0.45 0.85 7.61
CA VAL A 30 -1.61 0.41 6.82
C VAL A 30 -1.30 -0.89 6.12
N TRP A 31 -2.34 -1.70 5.90
CA TRP A 31 -2.25 -2.92 5.12
C TRP A 31 -3.09 -2.74 3.87
N ILE A 32 -2.48 -2.99 2.72
CA ILE A 32 -3.11 -2.80 1.42
C ILE A 32 -3.12 -4.14 0.71
N ARG A 33 -4.31 -4.60 0.34
CA ARG A 33 -4.52 -5.77 -0.52
C ARG A 33 -4.46 -5.29 -1.96
N LEU A 34 -3.54 -5.82 -2.76
CA LEU A 34 -3.48 -5.52 -4.19
C LEU A 34 -4.41 -6.42 -4.98
N HIS A 35 -5.04 -5.89 -6.01
CA HIS A 35 -5.79 -6.66 -6.99
C HIS A 35 -4.90 -6.90 -8.22
N HIS A 36 -4.10 -7.97 -8.19
CA HIS A 36 -3.22 -8.29 -9.31
C HIS A 36 -4.00 -9.02 -10.42
N PRO A 37 -3.78 -8.71 -11.71
CA PRO A 37 -4.48 -9.36 -12.83
C PRO A 37 -4.29 -10.88 -12.90
N SER A 38 -3.24 -11.42 -12.29
CA SER A 38 -3.00 -12.87 -12.22
C SER A 38 -3.93 -13.62 -11.26
N GLY A 39 -4.89 -12.95 -10.61
CA GLY A 39 -5.82 -13.54 -9.64
C GLY A 39 -5.26 -13.64 -8.21
N THR A 40 -3.99 -13.33 -8.00
CA THR A 40 -3.38 -13.29 -6.65
C THR A 40 -3.67 -11.96 -5.98
N THR A 41 -4.09 -11.98 -4.71
CA THR A 41 -4.35 -10.76 -3.93
C THR A 41 -3.39 -10.63 -2.73
N PRO A 42 -2.11 -10.29 -2.94
CA PRO A 42 -1.17 -10.15 -1.84
C PRO A 42 -1.53 -8.94 -0.96
N THR A 43 -1.31 -9.06 0.34
CA THR A 43 -1.47 -7.96 1.30
C THR A 43 -0.12 -7.48 1.79
N PHE A 44 0.14 -6.17 1.69
CA PHE A 44 1.40 -5.56 2.09
C PHE A 44 1.19 -4.56 3.22
N ARG A 45 2.10 -4.58 4.20
CA ARG A 45 2.16 -3.59 5.28
C ARG A 45 3.06 -2.42 4.88
N TYR A 46 2.51 -1.22 5.00
CA TYR A 46 3.22 0.05 4.84
C TYR A 46 3.27 0.78 6.17
N THR A 47 4.43 1.33 6.51
CA THR A 47 4.66 2.09 7.74
C THR A 47 4.80 3.56 7.39
N ARG A 48 4.14 4.42 8.17
CA ARG A 48 4.20 5.87 8.05
C ARG A 48 5.57 6.37 8.51
N ARG A 49 6.20 7.21 7.70
CA ARG A 49 7.42 7.94 8.01
C ARG A 49 7.11 9.29 8.65
N THR A 50 8.13 9.92 9.22
CA THR A 50 8.03 11.27 9.84
C THR A 50 7.55 12.35 8.87
N ASN A 51 7.88 12.22 7.57
CA ASN A 51 7.39 13.12 6.50
C ASN A 51 5.95 12.82 6.06
N GLY A 52 5.27 11.84 6.67
CA GLY A 52 3.90 11.47 6.34
C GLY A 52 3.76 10.44 5.21
N GLU A 53 4.84 10.06 4.53
CA GLU A 53 4.82 9.04 3.48
C GLU A 53 4.71 7.63 4.06
N TYR A 54 4.01 6.74 3.34
CA TYR A 54 3.92 5.33 3.68
C TYR A 54 4.90 4.52 2.83
N ARG A 55 5.77 3.73 3.47
CA ARG A 55 6.68 2.81 2.78
C ARG A 55 6.49 1.37 3.25
N LYS A 56 6.56 0.43 2.31
CA LYS A 56 6.51 -0.99 2.62
C LYS A 56 7.70 -1.39 3.50
N ALA A 57 7.45 -2.20 4.53
CA ALA A 57 8.52 -2.84 5.27
C ALA A 57 9.16 -3.96 4.42
N GLY A 58 10.48 -3.88 4.20
CA GLY A 58 11.29 -4.91 3.52
C GLY A 58 11.87 -4.48 2.16
N ALA A 59 13.19 -4.68 2.00
CA ALA A 59 13.98 -4.38 0.81
C ALA A 59 13.76 -5.42 -0.32
N GLY A 60 12.56 -5.45 -0.88
CA GLY A 60 12.22 -6.27 -2.06
C GLY A 60 11.51 -5.46 -3.14
N GLN A 61 11.22 -6.09 -4.28
CA GLN A 61 10.57 -5.56 -5.49
C GLN A 61 9.25 -4.75 -5.31
N TYR A 62 8.78 -4.59 -4.07
CA TYR A 62 7.53 -3.93 -3.67
C TYR A 62 7.75 -2.72 -2.74
N ALA A 63 8.98 -2.20 -2.64
CA ALA A 63 9.37 -1.10 -1.74
C ALA A 63 8.89 0.30 -2.19
N ALA A 64 7.91 0.37 -3.08
CA ALA A 64 7.44 1.62 -3.65
C ALA A 64 6.63 2.47 -2.65
N PRO A 65 6.61 3.80 -2.83
CA PRO A 65 5.67 4.68 -2.15
C PRO A 65 4.22 4.36 -2.53
N VAL A 66 3.31 4.62 -1.60
CA VAL A 66 1.85 4.48 -1.81
C VAL A 66 1.21 5.86 -1.82
N LEU A 67 0.34 6.08 -2.80
CA LEU A 67 -0.49 7.26 -2.90
C LEU A 67 -1.95 6.88 -2.57
N PHE A 68 -2.55 7.62 -1.64
CA PHE A 68 -3.97 7.51 -1.31
C PHE A 68 -4.72 8.60 -2.06
N HIS A 69 -5.84 8.24 -2.68
CA HIS A 69 -6.72 9.15 -3.43
C HIS A 69 -8.07 9.30 -2.73
#